data_AF-A0A1J9QHL6-F1
#
_entry.id   AF-A0A1J9QHL6-F1
#
_cell.length_a   1.000
_cell.length_b   1.000
_cell.length_c   1.000
_cell.angle_alpha   90.00
_cell.angle_beta   90.00
_cell.angle_gamma   90.00
#
_symmetry.space_group_name_H-M   'P 1'
#
loop_
_entity.id
_entity.type
_entity.pdbx_description
1 polymer ?
#
loop_
_entity_poly.entity_id
_entity_poly.type
_entity_poly.pdbx_seq_one_letter_code
_entity_poly.pdbx_strand_id
1 'polypeptide(L)'
;MAIGTCSDIDGMRTDVDGNLYATLNGEGKVLQTILTTGVKSPINVELGGKDGKTLFTIGKCEDNSEVGCAASFQVDKAGRTFVELNKA
;
A
#
# COMPACT_ATOMS: atom_id res chain seq x y z
N MET A 1 -10.25 -28.50 5.43
CA MET A 1 -9.58 -28.07 4.19
C MET A 1 -9.60 -26.55 4.22
N ALA A 2 -8.53 -25.91 4.70
CA ALA A 2 -8.46 -24.46 4.71
C ALA A 2 -8.20 -24.02 3.26
N ILE A 3 -9.19 -23.36 2.66
CA ILE A 3 -8.98 -22.58 1.44
C ILE A 3 -7.99 -21.47 1.79
N GLY A 4 -6.71 -21.71 1.50
CA GLY A 4 -5.70 -20.66 1.58
C GLY A 4 -6.14 -19.55 0.64
N THR A 5 -6.44 -18.40 1.19
CA THR A 5 -6.77 -17.19 0.42
C THR A 5 -5.59 -16.92 -0.51
N CYS A 6 -5.89 -16.83 -1.81
CA CYS A 6 -4.90 -16.52 -2.84
C CYS A 6 -4.27 -15.17 -2.48
N SER A 7 -3.03 -15.17 -2.01
CA SER A 7 -2.30 -13.95 -1.65
C SER A 7 -1.66 -13.39 -2.92
N ASP A 8 -2.48 -12.78 -3.77
CA ASP A 8 -1.99 -12.17 -5.00
C ASP A 8 -1.37 -10.81 -4.67
N ILE A 9 -0.11 -10.63 -5.09
CA ILE A 9 0.56 -9.33 -5.08
C ILE A 9 -0.03 -8.52 -6.23
N ASP A 10 -0.60 -7.36 -5.90
CA ASP A 10 -1.17 -6.44 -6.89
C ASP A 10 -0.25 -5.21 -7.05
N GLY A 11 -0.66 -4.03 -6.60
CA GLY A 11 0.18 -2.83 -6.69
C GLY A 11 1.46 -2.88 -5.83
N MET A 12 2.55 -2.35 -6.40
CA MET A 12 3.88 -2.34 -5.78
C MET A 12 4.62 -1.01 -5.98
N ARG A 13 5.38 -0.58 -4.96
CA ARG A 13 6.29 0.58 -4.97
C ARG A 13 7.52 0.35 -4.12
N THR A 14 8.55 1.17 -4.29
CA THR A 14 9.75 1.14 -3.44
C THR A 14 10.08 2.53 -2.89
N ASP A 15 10.68 2.57 -1.70
CA ASP A 15 11.32 3.78 -1.18
C ASP A 15 12.78 3.91 -1.65
N VAL A 16 13.41 5.02 -1.26
CA VAL A 16 14.81 5.34 -1.59
C VAL A 16 15.84 4.34 -1.03
N ASP A 17 15.50 3.58 0.01
CA ASP A 17 16.37 2.56 0.60
C ASP A 17 16.16 1.19 -0.05
N GLY A 18 15.11 1.05 -0.88
CA GLY A 18 14.79 -0.19 -1.58
C GLY A 18 13.80 -1.08 -0.83
N ASN A 19 13.14 -0.58 0.22
CA ASN A 19 12.05 -1.32 0.86
C ASN A 19 10.86 -1.42 -0.09
N LEU A 20 10.32 -2.63 -0.23
CA LEU A 20 9.17 -2.93 -1.10
C LEU A 20 7.86 -2.76 -0.33
N TYR A 21 6.99 -1.90 -0.86
CA TYR A 21 5.60 -1.75 -0.44
C TYR A 21 4.74 -2.43 -1.48
N ALA A 22 3.97 -3.43 -1.06
CA ALA A 22 3.11 -4.22 -1.94
C ALA A 22 1.74 -4.40 -1.30
N THR A 23 0.68 -4.29 -2.09
CA THR A 23 -0.66 -4.65 -1.64
C THR A 23 -0.88 -6.15 -1.83
N LEU A 24 -1.31 -6.82 -0.77
CA LEU A 24 -1.67 -8.23 -0.79
C LEU A 24 -3.19 -8.34 -0.80
N ASN A 25 -3.74 -8.76 -1.93
CA ASN A 25 -5.15 -9.08 -2.02
C ASN A 25 -5.34 -10.50 -1.45
N GLY A 26 -5.93 -10.64 -0.25
CA GLY A 26 -6.28 -11.95 0.32
C GLY A 26 -5.41 -12.51 1.46
N GLU A 27 -5.26 -11.75 2.56
CA GLU A 27 -4.62 -12.10 3.85
C GLU A 27 -3.09 -11.88 3.99
N GLY A 28 -2.73 -11.46 5.21
CA GLY A 28 -1.43 -10.91 5.56
C GLY A 28 -0.40 -11.94 6.05
N LYS A 29 0.73 -12.04 5.35
CA LYS A 29 2.02 -12.53 5.87
C LYS A 29 3.20 -11.73 5.29
N VAL A 30 4.35 -11.93 5.93
CA VAL A 30 5.42 -10.98 6.26
C VAL A 30 6.21 -10.41 5.06
N LEU A 31 5.86 -9.19 4.67
CA LEU A 31 6.73 -8.00 4.63
C LEU A 31 6.14 -7.04 5.67
N GLN A 32 6.88 -6.04 6.19
CA GLN A 32 6.39 -5.13 7.25
C GLN A 32 4.92 -4.76 7.03
N THR A 33 4.03 -5.31 7.87
CA THR A 33 2.58 -5.26 7.62
C THR A 33 2.05 -3.94 8.14
N ILE A 34 1.57 -3.10 7.22
CA ILE A 34 0.85 -1.87 7.57
C ILE A 34 -0.64 -2.24 7.56
N LEU A 35 -1.27 -2.22 8.74
CA LEU A 35 -2.70 -2.48 8.86
C LEU A 35 -3.50 -1.33 8.23
N THR A 36 -4.30 -1.65 7.24
CA THR A 36 -5.09 -0.66 6.49
C THR A 36 -6.46 -0.47 7.10
N THR A 37 -6.57 0.37 8.14
CA THR A 37 -7.87 0.65 8.78
C THR A 37 -8.83 1.33 7.79
N GLY A 38 -10.05 0.81 7.68
CA GLY A 38 -11.09 1.33 6.78
C GLY A 38 -10.99 0.85 5.33
N VAL A 39 -9.94 0.09 4.97
CA VAL A 39 -9.71 -0.43 3.62
C VAL A 39 -9.46 -1.94 3.68
N LYS A 40 -10.27 -2.71 2.96
CA LYS A 40 -10.08 -4.16 2.76
C LYS A 40 -9.68 -4.47 1.32
N SER A 41 -9.06 -5.63 1.11
CA SER A 41 -8.56 -6.07 -0.20
C SER A 41 -7.80 -4.96 -0.91
N PRO A 42 -6.68 -4.48 -0.33
CA PRO A 42 -5.91 -3.41 -0.96
C PRO A 42 -5.40 -3.89 -2.33
N ILE A 43 -5.52 -3.02 -3.33
CA ILE A 43 -5.18 -3.34 -4.72
C ILE A 43 -4.04 -2.47 -5.26
N ASN A 44 -3.78 -1.32 -4.65
CA ASN A 44 -2.69 -0.46 -5.08
C ASN A 44 -2.11 0.39 -3.94
N VAL A 45 -0.88 0.86 -4.16
CA VAL A 45 -0.12 1.67 -3.20
C VAL A 45 0.73 2.72 -3.92
N GLU A 46 0.87 3.90 -3.33
CA GLU A 46 1.73 4.98 -3.83
C GLU A 46 2.39 5.76 -2.68
N LEU A 47 3.64 6.20 -2.89
CA LEU A 47 4.36 7.07 -1.95
C LEU A 47 4.36 8.50 -2.48
N GLY A 48 3.78 9.42 -1.71
CA GLY A 48 3.64 10.81 -2.10
C GLY A 48 3.50 11.73 -0.90
N GLY A 49 2.66 12.76 -1.04
CA GLY A 49 2.55 13.85 -0.06
C GLY A 49 3.63 14.91 -0.26
N LYS A 50 3.76 15.83 0.69
CA LYS A 50 4.64 17.01 0.56
C LYS A 50 6.13 16.66 0.49
N ASP A 51 6.53 15.59 1.16
CA ASP A 51 7.90 15.14 1.30
C ASP A 51 8.13 13.71 0.79
N GLY A 52 7.13 13.12 0.10
CA GLY A 52 7.18 11.76 -0.42
C GLY A 52 7.02 10.66 0.64
N LYS A 53 6.75 11.01 1.91
CA LYS A 53 6.69 10.09 3.05
C LYS A 53 5.27 9.69 3.47
N THR A 54 4.27 10.03 2.67
CA THR A 54 2.91 9.55 2.88
C THR A 54 2.64 8.37 1.96
N LEU A 55 2.41 7.20 2.56
CA LEU A 55 1.96 6.00 1.87
C LEU A 55 0.45 6.05 1.71
N PHE A 56 -0.03 6.06 0.48
CA PHE A 56 -1.45 5.95 0.14
C PHE A 56 -1.74 4.53 -0.34
N THR A 57 -2.86 3.97 0.08
CA THR A 57 -3.36 2.71 -0.45
C THR A 57 -4.85 2.80 -0.70
N ILE A 58 -5.32 2.04 -1.69
CA ILE A 58 -6.72 1.98 -2.08
C ILE A 58 -7.21 0.54 -2.09
N GLY A 59 -8.50 0.38 -1.86
CA GLY A 59 -9.18 -0.90 -1.90
C GLY A 59 -10.68 -0.70 -1.73
N LYS A 60 -11.37 -1.72 -1.24
CA LYS A 60 -12.79 -1.65 -0.94
C LYS A 60 -12.98 -1.02 0.45
N CYS A 61 -14.06 -0.26 0.65
CA CYS A 61 -14.40 0.20 2.00
C CYS A 61 -14.76 -0.99 2.90
N GLU A 62 -14.35 -0.93 4.16
CA GLU A 62 -14.66 -1.98 5.14
C GLU A 62 -16.17 -2.15 5.33
N ASP A 63 -16.89 -1.04 5.47
CA ASP A 63 -18.34 -0.96 5.70
C ASP A 63 -19.18 -1.22 4.44
N ASN A 64 -18.66 -0.95 3.25
CA ASN A 64 -19.34 -1.22 1.98
C ASN A 64 -18.36 -1.68 0.88
N SER A 65 -18.43 -2.96 0.52
CA SER A 65 -17.56 -3.58 -0.48
C SER A 65 -17.73 -3.06 -1.91
N GLU A 66 -18.85 -2.41 -2.22
CA GLU A 66 -19.21 -1.95 -3.57
C GLU A 66 -18.62 -0.57 -3.89
N VAL A 67 -17.98 0.09 -2.91
CA VAL A 67 -17.35 1.40 -3.05
C VAL A 67 -15.86 1.35 -2.73
N GLY A 68 -15.11 2.24 -3.38
CA GLY A 68 -13.66 2.37 -3.18
C GLY A 68 -13.35 3.28 -2.00
N CYS A 69 -12.39 2.87 -1.17
CA CYS A 69 -11.83 3.67 -0.08
C CYS A 69 -10.32 3.83 -0.24
N ALA A 70 -9.79 4.89 0.37
CA ALA A 70 -8.37 5.15 0.49
C ALA A 70 -7.96 5.27 1.96
N ALA A 71 -6.78 4.77 2.28
CA ALA A 71 -6.14 4.97 3.58
C ALA A 71 -4.73 5.55 3.36
N SER A 72 -4.21 6.25 4.37
CA SER A 72 -2.89 6.86 4.29
C SER A 72 -2.12 6.74 5.61
N PHE A 73 -0.82 6.51 5.51
CA PHE A 73 0.08 6.29 6.64
C PHE A 73 1.37 7.08 6.43
N GLN A 74 2.00 7.51 7.52
CA GLN A 74 3.34 8.07 7.45
C GLN A 74 4.38 6.94 7.44
N VAL A 75 5.42 7.09 6.63
CA VAL A 75 6.57 6.18 6.56
C VAL A 75 7.86 6.95 6.77
N ASP A 76 8.94 6.24 7.10
CA ASP A 76 10.20 6.90 7.45
C ASP A 76 10.93 7.50 6.24
N LYS A 77 10.78 6.86 5.07
CA LYS A 77 11.53 7.14 3.85
C LYS A 77 10.60 7.50 2.69
N ALA A 78 11.06 8.45 1.87
CA ALA A 78 10.30 8.91 0.73
C ALA A 78 10.27 7.85 -0.39
N GLY A 79 9.20 7.86 -1.19
CA GLY A 79 9.11 7.05 -2.40
C GLY A 79 10.26 7.31 -3.36
N ARG A 80 10.82 6.25 -3.94
CA ARG A 80 11.89 6.36 -4.94
C ARG A 80 11.44 7.21 -6.12
N THR A 81 10.29 6.87 -6.71
CA THR A 81 9.72 7.61 -7.84
C THR A 81 9.46 9.07 -7.48
N PHE A 82 8.95 9.36 -6.29
CA PHE A 82 8.74 10.73 -5.82
C PHE A 82 10.06 11.52 -5.84
N VAL A 83 11.13 10.96 -5.26
CA VAL A 83 12.42 11.64 -5.23
C VAL A 83 12.97 11.84 -6.64
N GLU A 84 12.96 10.80 -7.49
CA GLU A 84 13.51 10.88 -8.85
C GLU A 84 12.79 11.88 -9.74
N LEU A 85 11.45 11.95 -9.68
CA LEU A 85 10.66 12.87 -10.51
C LEU A 85 10.71 14.32 -10.06
N ASN A 86 11.15 14.58 -8.82
CA ASN A 86 11.27 15.92 -8.27
C ASN A 86 12.74 16.37 -8.12
N LYS A 87 13.69 15.68 -8.75
CA LYS A 87 15.07 16.17 -8.86
C LYS A 87 15.09 17.40 -9.78
N ALA A 88 15.74 18.46 -9.30
CA ALA A 88 16.04 19.65 -10.09
C ALA A 88 17.16 19.37 -11.11
#